data_AF-A0A9D4WJU9-F1
#
_entry.id   AF-A0A9D4WJU9-F1
#
_cell.length_a   1.000
_cell.length_b   1.000
_cell.length_c   1.000
_cell.angle_alpha   90.00
_cell.angle_beta   90.00
_cell.angle_gamma   90.00
#
_symmetry.space_group_name_H-M   'P 1'
#
loop_
_entity.id
_entity.type
_entity.pdbx_description
1 polymer ?
#
loop_
_entity_poly.entity_id
_entity_poly.type
_entity_poly.pdbx_seq_one_letter_code
_entity_poly.pdbx_strand_id
1 'polypeptide(L)'
;MAIFLCTTLPFLPLTTSFNSSKSTLSSILTNTTARYHFSTIAMNSFTTTTSASSSSMQYVPEQDSNEMERVANLTFQRYTSNSTKRSGKGTAIVWFRNDLRVLDNEALYKAWLSSQTLLPVYCVDPRLFATTYHFGFQKTGALRAQFVLECLADLRKNLMNRGLNLLIQLGKPEDIIPSLAKAYGAHTVYAQKETCSEELNVERSVSRCLQQVGVSSDESAGDARTSNSDPKLQFVWGTTMYHRDDLPFDVTCLPDVYTQFHCRSQMCCALIHQTAIITWTFSPY
;
A
#
# COMPACT_ATOMS: atom_id res chain seq x y z
N MET A 1 20.74 -5.02 63.84
CA MET A 1 20.18 -3.68 63.56
C MET A 1 19.66 -3.71 62.14
N ALA A 2 18.37 -3.99 61.93
CA ALA A 2 17.29 -3.01 61.73
C ALA A 2 17.41 -2.28 60.37
N ILE A 3 16.46 -2.17 59.41
CA ILE A 3 15.03 -2.48 59.15
C ILE A 3 14.91 -2.36 57.59
N PHE A 4 14.46 -3.38 56.82
CA PHE A 4 13.14 -3.59 56.17
C PHE A 4 12.54 -2.54 55.19
N LEU A 5 11.91 -3.10 54.12
CA LEU A 5 10.89 -2.60 53.15
C LEU A 5 11.42 -1.98 51.84
N CYS A 6 11.25 -2.52 50.63
CA CYS A 6 10.12 -3.21 49.96
C CYS A 6 8.84 -2.37 49.93
N THR A 7 8.44 -1.86 48.75
CA THR A 7 7.08 -2.03 48.17
C THR A 7 6.88 -1.20 46.90
N THR A 8 5.94 -1.70 46.13
CA THR A 8 5.51 -1.48 44.75
C THR A 8 4.37 -0.45 44.60
N LEU A 9 4.36 0.28 43.45
CA LEU A 9 3.18 0.79 42.70
C LEU A 9 2.24 1.80 43.43
N PRO A 10 1.31 2.57 42.77
CA PRO A 10 0.60 2.26 41.53
C PRO A 10 0.24 3.42 40.55
N PHE A 11 -0.27 2.98 39.40
CA PHE A 11 -1.20 3.68 38.49
C PHE A 11 -2.43 4.25 39.21
N LEU A 12 -2.93 5.40 38.75
CA LEU A 12 -4.30 5.88 39.01
C LEU A 12 -4.85 6.67 37.79
N PRO A 13 -6.08 6.39 37.34
CA PRO A 13 -6.80 7.12 36.29
C PRO A 13 -7.62 8.28 36.89
N LEU A 14 -7.93 9.32 36.10
CA LEU A 14 -8.92 10.33 36.46
C LEU A 14 -10.26 10.08 35.75
N THR A 15 -11.29 9.83 36.56
CA THR A 15 -12.70 10.08 36.25
C THR A 15 -13.30 10.96 37.35
N THR A 16 -14.13 11.94 36.99
CA THR A 16 -15.22 12.59 37.75
C THR A 16 -15.68 13.81 36.93
N SER A 17 -16.90 14.35 36.98
CA SER A 17 -18.25 13.82 37.18
C SER A 17 -19.20 14.94 36.71
N PHE A 18 -20.40 14.55 36.29
CA PHE A 18 -21.55 15.41 35.97
C PHE A 18 -21.95 16.36 37.12
N ASN A 19 -22.41 17.57 36.83
CA ASN A 19 -23.62 18.09 37.48
C ASN A 19 -24.35 19.17 36.66
N SER A 20 -25.67 19.15 36.79
CA SER A 20 -26.66 19.86 35.98
C SER A 20 -27.02 21.22 36.56
N SER A 21 -27.45 22.16 35.71
CA SER A 21 -28.54 23.08 36.08
C SER A 21 -29.35 23.49 34.84
N LYS A 22 -30.66 23.55 35.07
CA LYS A 22 -31.76 23.71 34.11
C LYS A 22 -32.15 25.18 33.92
N SER A 23 -32.68 25.50 32.75
CA SER A 23 -33.90 26.31 32.48
C SER A 23 -33.73 27.16 31.21
N THR A 24 -34.73 27.56 30.43
CA THR A 24 -36.07 27.12 30.01
C THR A 24 -36.47 28.12 28.90
N LEU A 25 -37.33 27.69 27.96
CA LEU A 25 -38.17 28.43 26.99
C LEU A 25 -37.83 28.04 25.54
N SER A 26 -38.48 27.03 24.92
CA SER A 26 -39.81 27.10 24.26
C SER A 26 -39.95 28.33 23.36
N SER A 27 -40.30 28.27 22.07
CA SER A 27 -41.01 27.30 21.24
C SER A 27 -41.10 27.93 19.85
N ILE A 28 -41.06 27.15 18.76
CA ILE A 28 -41.98 27.22 17.61
C ILE A 28 -41.79 25.92 16.83
N LEU A 29 -42.81 25.08 16.92
CA LEU A 29 -43.08 23.94 16.05
C LEU A 29 -43.66 24.46 14.74
N THR A 30 -43.23 23.91 13.62
CA THR A 30 -44.15 23.38 12.59
C THR A 30 -43.51 22.20 11.86
N ASN A 31 -44.37 21.24 11.58
CA ASN A 31 -44.10 19.87 11.14
C ASN A 31 -43.62 19.77 9.70
N THR A 32 -42.86 18.72 9.37
CA THR A 32 -43.16 17.83 8.23
C THR A 32 -42.51 16.46 8.49
N THR A 33 -43.37 15.44 8.50
CA THR A 33 -43.11 14.02 8.70
C THR A 33 -42.57 13.33 7.45
N ALA A 34 -41.54 12.48 7.61
CA ALA A 34 -41.35 11.31 6.76
C ALA A 34 -40.73 10.19 7.61
N ARG A 35 -41.57 9.22 8.01
CA ARG A 35 -41.17 7.97 8.66
C ARG A 35 -40.82 6.96 7.56
N TYR A 36 -39.66 6.34 7.62
CA TYR A 36 -39.48 5.01 7.04
C TYR A 36 -38.95 4.07 8.11
N HIS A 37 -39.77 3.05 8.36
CA HIS A 37 -39.63 2.04 9.37
C HIS A 37 -38.73 0.93 8.83
N PHE A 38 -37.69 0.57 9.58
CA PHE A 38 -37.02 -0.72 9.42
C PHE A 38 -37.99 -1.82 9.86
N SER A 39 -38.19 -2.82 9.00
CA SER A 39 -38.86 -4.07 9.35
C SER A 39 -37.98 -5.25 8.95
N THR A 40 -37.44 -5.91 9.96
CA THR A 40 -36.81 -7.23 9.91
C THR A 40 -37.80 -8.26 9.37
N ILE A 41 -37.44 -8.97 8.29
CA ILE A 41 -38.19 -10.13 7.80
C ILE A 41 -37.29 -11.36 7.87
N ALA A 42 -37.82 -12.38 8.54
CA ALA A 42 -37.20 -13.66 8.81
C ALA A 42 -36.99 -14.50 7.54
N MET A 43 -35.98 -15.38 7.61
CA MET A 43 -35.74 -16.44 6.64
C MET A 43 -36.97 -17.34 6.48
N ASN A 44 -37.45 -17.50 5.24
CA ASN A 44 -38.31 -18.60 4.86
C ASN A 44 -37.60 -19.46 3.82
N SER A 45 -37.36 -20.71 4.19
CA SER A 45 -36.99 -21.81 3.30
C SER A 45 -38.14 -22.10 2.34
N PHE A 46 -37.91 -22.07 1.04
CA PHE A 46 -38.86 -22.57 0.05
C PHE A 46 -38.19 -23.59 -0.87
N THR A 47 -38.54 -24.85 -0.65
CA THR A 47 -38.43 -25.94 -1.62
C THR A 47 -39.67 -25.94 -2.50
N THR A 48 -39.50 -25.90 -3.83
CA THR A 48 -40.47 -26.48 -4.78
C THR A 48 -39.81 -26.74 -6.15
N THR A 49 -39.81 -28.01 -6.54
CA THR A 49 -39.78 -28.54 -7.92
C THR A 49 -40.99 -28.00 -8.72
N THR A 50 -41.04 -27.79 -10.05
CA THR A 50 -40.63 -28.61 -11.20
C THR A 50 -40.80 -27.82 -12.53
N SER A 51 -39.88 -28.05 -13.48
CA SER A 51 -40.00 -28.07 -14.97
C SER A 51 -40.75 -26.97 -15.77
N ALA A 52 -40.01 -26.24 -16.63
CA ALA A 52 -40.20 -26.18 -18.10
C ALA A 52 -39.15 -25.26 -18.74
N SER A 53 -38.68 -25.65 -19.93
CA SER A 53 -37.60 -25.04 -20.72
C SER A 53 -37.66 -23.51 -20.84
N SER A 54 -36.65 -22.84 -20.29
CA SER A 54 -36.33 -21.45 -20.59
C SER A 54 -34.80 -21.34 -20.53
N SER A 55 -34.22 -20.74 -21.57
CA SER A 55 -32.79 -20.43 -21.73
C SER A 55 -32.03 -20.39 -20.41
N SER A 56 -31.03 -21.28 -20.26
CA SER A 56 -30.21 -21.40 -19.06
C SER A 56 -29.25 -20.21 -18.90
N MET A 57 -29.81 -19.02 -18.66
CA MET A 57 -29.06 -17.91 -18.09
C MET A 57 -28.78 -18.27 -16.64
N GLN A 58 -27.56 -18.75 -16.37
CA GLN A 58 -27.03 -18.82 -15.01
C GLN A 58 -26.52 -17.43 -14.64
N TYR A 59 -26.98 -16.90 -13.51
CA TYR A 59 -26.40 -15.69 -12.92
C TYR A 59 -24.98 -16.03 -12.46
N VAL A 60 -23.99 -15.22 -12.85
CA VAL A 60 -22.63 -15.36 -12.33
C VAL A 60 -22.70 -14.99 -10.85
N PRO A 61 -22.48 -15.92 -9.91
CA PRO A 61 -22.55 -15.60 -8.49
C PRO A 61 -21.56 -14.49 -8.16
N GLU A 62 -22.01 -13.51 -7.36
CA GLU A 62 -21.08 -12.55 -6.77
C GLU A 62 -20.11 -13.33 -5.89
N GLN A 63 -18.81 -13.09 -6.07
CA GLN A 63 -17.80 -13.82 -5.33
C GLN A 63 -17.95 -13.50 -3.84
N ASP A 64 -18.19 -14.55 -3.04
CA ASP A 64 -18.17 -14.39 -1.58
C ASP A 64 -16.73 -14.12 -1.09
N SER A 65 -16.59 -13.61 0.13
CA SER A 65 -15.28 -13.27 0.69
C SER A 65 -14.34 -14.48 0.80
N ASN A 66 -14.88 -15.69 0.95
CA ASN A 66 -14.11 -16.93 1.05
C ASN A 66 -13.62 -17.40 -0.32
N GLU A 67 -14.40 -17.20 -1.37
CA GLU A 67 -14.04 -17.48 -2.74
C GLU A 67 -12.92 -16.56 -3.20
N MET A 68 -13.03 -15.25 -2.92
CA MET A 68 -12.00 -14.27 -3.25
C MET A 68 -10.67 -14.59 -2.55
N GLU A 69 -10.70 -14.96 -1.27
CA GLU A 69 -9.50 -15.42 -0.55
C GLU A 69 -8.91 -16.71 -1.15
N ARG A 70 -9.76 -17.66 -1.57
CA ARG A 70 -9.30 -18.88 -2.25
C ARG A 70 -8.62 -18.56 -3.58
N VAL A 71 -9.22 -17.71 -4.40
CA VAL A 71 -8.68 -17.30 -5.70
C VAL A 71 -7.36 -16.53 -5.52
N ALA A 72 -7.29 -15.64 -4.53
CA ALA A 72 -6.05 -14.93 -4.19
C ALA A 72 -4.92 -15.90 -3.83
N ASN A 73 -5.19 -16.87 -2.95
CA ASN A 73 -4.21 -17.88 -2.55
C ASN A 73 -3.74 -18.75 -3.74
N LEU A 74 -4.66 -19.20 -4.60
CA LEU A 74 -4.31 -19.95 -5.81
C LEU A 74 -3.44 -19.12 -6.76
N THR A 75 -3.73 -17.83 -6.89
CA THR A 75 -2.95 -16.91 -7.72
C THR A 75 -1.54 -16.76 -7.17
N PHE A 76 -1.39 -16.57 -5.85
CA PHE A 76 -0.08 -16.54 -5.22
C PHE A 76 0.71 -17.83 -5.42
N GLN A 77 0.07 -18.99 -5.29
CA GLN A 77 0.72 -20.29 -5.52
C GLN A 77 1.21 -20.41 -6.98
N ARG A 78 0.38 -20.01 -7.95
CA ARG A 78 0.73 -20.06 -9.37
C ARG A 78 1.97 -19.23 -9.72
N TYR A 79 2.14 -18.07 -9.09
CA TYR A 79 3.24 -17.14 -9.39
C TYR A 79 4.41 -17.20 -8.37
N THR A 80 4.40 -18.13 -7.42
CA THR A 80 5.52 -18.30 -6.48
C THR A 80 6.64 -19.12 -7.13
N SER A 81 7.85 -18.55 -7.19
CA SER A 81 9.06 -19.22 -7.65
C SER A 81 9.85 -19.82 -6.48
N ASN A 82 10.25 -21.09 -6.56
CA ASN A 82 10.97 -21.79 -5.48
C ASN A 82 12.51 -21.68 -5.53
N SER A 83 13.08 -20.93 -6.48
CA SER A 83 14.48 -21.09 -6.89
C SER A 83 15.47 -20.05 -6.34
N THR A 84 15.01 -19.03 -5.61
CA THR A 84 15.86 -17.89 -5.26
C THR A 84 16.64 -18.10 -3.95
N LYS A 85 17.96 -18.17 -4.03
CA LYS A 85 18.85 -18.14 -2.86
C LYS A 85 18.99 -16.71 -2.35
N ARG A 86 18.71 -16.50 -1.05
CA ARG A 86 18.88 -15.20 -0.39
C ARG A 86 20.29 -15.08 0.18
N SER A 87 21.03 -14.03 -0.22
CA SER A 87 22.38 -13.72 0.30
C SER A 87 22.50 -12.30 0.87
N GLY A 88 21.40 -11.55 0.92
CA GLY A 88 21.34 -10.20 1.45
C GLY A 88 21.71 -10.10 2.93
N LYS A 89 22.28 -8.96 3.33
CA LYS A 89 22.65 -8.64 4.72
C LYS A 89 21.99 -7.32 5.15
N GLY A 90 21.80 -7.17 6.46
CA GLY A 90 21.25 -5.94 7.04
C GLY A 90 19.75 -5.76 6.82
N THR A 91 19.27 -4.57 7.17
CA THR A 91 17.85 -4.18 7.12
C THR A 91 17.58 -3.31 5.89
N ALA A 92 16.55 -3.60 5.11
CA ALA A 92 16.05 -2.71 4.07
C ALA A 92 14.63 -2.24 4.37
N ILE A 93 14.31 -1.02 3.94
CA ILE A 93 12.97 -0.46 4.02
C ILE A 93 12.32 -0.57 2.63
N VAL A 94 11.06 -1.00 2.58
CA VAL A 94 10.25 -0.93 1.37
C VAL A 94 9.18 0.12 1.60
N TRP A 95 9.32 1.25 0.92
CA TRP A 95 8.37 2.36 1.00
C TRP A 95 7.28 2.19 -0.05
N PHE A 96 6.11 1.76 0.41
CA PHE A 96 4.90 1.61 -0.39
C PHE A 96 4.21 2.95 -0.62
N ARG A 97 3.69 3.13 -1.83
CA ARG A 97 2.95 4.31 -2.30
C ARG A 97 1.69 3.87 -3.04
N ASN A 98 1.66 3.96 -4.37
CA ASN A 98 0.57 3.50 -5.23
C ASN A 98 0.72 2.02 -5.64
N ASP A 99 1.75 1.35 -5.14
CA ASP A 99 2.14 -0.03 -5.44
C ASP A 99 1.73 -1.01 -4.34
N LEU A 100 0.48 -0.90 -3.85
CA LEU A 100 -0.07 -1.65 -2.73
C LEU A 100 -0.34 -3.14 -3.03
N ARG A 101 0.69 -3.86 -3.47
CA ARG A 101 0.62 -5.26 -3.90
C ARG A 101 1.88 -6.03 -3.51
N VAL A 102 1.71 -7.34 -3.34
CA VAL A 102 2.83 -8.28 -3.13
C VAL A 102 3.24 -8.97 -4.43
N LEU A 103 2.27 -9.36 -5.27
CA LEU A 103 2.56 -9.95 -6.58
C LEU A 103 3.18 -8.91 -7.51
N ASP A 104 4.15 -9.37 -8.31
CA ASP A 104 4.80 -8.57 -9.34
C ASP A 104 5.25 -7.18 -8.82
N ASN A 105 5.85 -7.19 -7.63
CA ASN A 105 6.43 -6.01 -7.00
C ASN A 105 7.95 -6.14 -6.99
N GLU A 106 8.59 -5.55 -8.00
CA GLU A 106 10.04 -5.59 -8.15
C GLU A 106 10.78 -4.84 -7.03
N ALA A 107 10.20 -3.76 -6.48
CA ALA A 107 10.78 -3.05 -5.34
C ALA A 107 10.85 -3.94 -4.10
N LEU A 108 9.75 -4.66 -3.80
CA LEU A 108 9.71 -5.64 -2.73
C LEU A 108 10.67 -6.81 -2.99
N TYR A 109 10.75 -7.30 -4.23
CA TYR A 109 11.63 -8.39 -4.62
C TYR A 109 13.12 -8.03 -4.48
N LYS A 110 13.54 -6.87 -4.99
CA LYS A 110 14.93 -6.37 -4.85
C LYS A 110 15.31 -6.15 -3.40
N ALA A 111 14.38 -5.61 -2.60
CA ALA A 111 14.59 -5.47 -1.16
C ALA A 111 14.76 -6.84 -0.49
N TRP A 112 13.92 -7.81 -0.81
CA TRP A 112 13.99 -9.17 -0.26
C TRP A 112 15.28 -9.90 -0.63
N LEU A 113 15.77 -9.72 -1.86
CA LEU A 113 17.02 -10.34 -2.32
C LEU A 113 18.26 -9.74 -1.64
N SER A 114 18.26 -8.42 -1.42
CA SER A 114 19.41 -7.67 -0.90
C SER A 114 19.51 -7.59 0.62
N SER A 115 18.44 -7.93 1.36
CA SER A 115 18.39 -7.78 2.82
C SER A 115 18.10 -9.07 3.58
N GLN A 116 18.51 -9.10 4.85
CA GLN A 116 18.14 -10.15 5.78
C GLN A 116 16.79 -9.85 6.46
N THR A 117 16.55 -8.56 6.75
CA THR A 117 15.36 -8.05 7.42
C THR A 117 14.70 -6.99 6.55
N LEU A 118 13.37 -7.06 6.42
CA LEU A 118 12.57 -6.09 5.67
C LEU A 118 11.65 -5.32 6.60
N LEU A 119 11.57 -4.00 6.39
CA LEU A 119 10.59 -3.12 7.00
C LEU A 119 9.69 -2.51 5.92
N PRO A 120 8.53 -3.11 5.62
CA PRO A 120 7.48 -2.50 4.81
C PRO A 120 6.88 -1.27 5.51
N VAL A 121 6.85 -0.13 4.83
CA VAL A 121 6.35 1.14 5.38
C VAL A 121 5.39 1.80 4.40
N TYR A 122 4.26 2.28 4.91
CA TYR A 122 3.35 3.18 4.21
C TYR A 122 3.20 4.47 5.00
N CYS A 123 3.41 5.62 4.34
CA CYS A 123 3.23 6.93 4.95
C CYS A 123 1.93 7.54 4.45
N VAL A 124 0.98 7.77 5.36
CA VAL A 124 -0.24 8.55 5.10
C VAL A 124 0.15 10.01 5.06
N ASP A 125 0.41 10.52 3.85
CA ASP A 125 0.86 11.88 3.64
C ASP A 125 -0.30 12.88 3.82
N PRO A 126 -0.22 13.84 4.76
CA PRO A 126 -1.28 14.83 4.96
C PRO A 126 -1.55 15.68 3.72
N ARG A 127 -0.59 15.82 2.81
CA ARG A 127 -0.76 16.56 1.54
C ARG A 127 -1.80 15.90 0.62
N LEU A 128 -2.05 14.60 0.75
CA LEU A 128 -3.06 13.89 -0.05
C LEU A 128 -4.50 14.24 0.36
N PHE A 129 -4.70 14.73 1.59
CA PHE A 129 -6.00 15.12 2.14
C PHE A 129 -6.20 16.64 2.20
N ALA A 130 -5.27 17.40 1.59
CA ALA A 130 -5.41 18.84 1.40
C ALA A 130 -6.36 19.14 0.22
N THR A 131 -6.13 20.26 -0.47
CA THR A 131 -6.95 20.71 -1.60
C THR A 131 -6.27 20.49 -2.95
N THR A 132 -7.04 20.47 -4.04
CA THR A 132 -6.54 20.45 -5.42
C THR A 132 -5.86 21.78 -5.75
N TYR A 133 -4.92 21.73 -6.69
CA TYR A 133 -4.03 22.85 -6.99
C TYR A 133 -4.76 24.11 -7.50
N HIS A 134 -5.75 23.94 -8.39
CA HIS A 134 -6.40 25.08 -9.05
C HIS A 134 -7.70 25.55 -8.39
N PHE A 135 -8.54 24.61 -7.93
CA PHE A 135 -9.95 24.90 -7.61
C PHE A 135 -10.32 24.65 -6.15
N GLY A 136 -9.37 24.29 -5.30
CA GLY A 136 -9.62 24.17 -3.85
C GLY A 136 -10.50 22.99 -3.43
N PHE A 137 -10.80 22.04 -4.33
CA PHE A 137 -11.57 20.84 -3.98
C PHE A 137 -10.75 19.90 -3.10
N GLN A 138 -11.39 18.99 -2.36
CA GLN A 138 -10.66 17.95 -1.62
C GLN A 138 -9.81 17.12 -2.59
N LYS A 139 -8.52 17.00 -2.31
CA LYS A 139 -7.58 16.28 -3.18
C LYS A 139 -7.86 14.77 -3.21
N THR A 140 -8.32 14.22 -2.10
CA THR A 140 -8.80 12.84 -2.00
C THR A 140 -10.21 12.86 -1.42
N GLY A 141 -11.19 12.47 -2.23
CA GLY A 141 -12.59 12.33 -1.79
C GLY A 141 -12.79 11.10 -0.89
N ALA A 142 -13.90 11.09 -0.15
CA ALA A 142 -14.22 10.05 0.85
C ALA A 142 -14.18 8.62 0.29
N LEU A 143 -14.74 8.39 -0.89
CA LEU A 143 -14.76 7.05 -1.53
C LEU A 143 -13.35 6.54 -1.83
N ARG A 144 -12.47 7.40 -2.36
CA ARG A 144 -11.07 7.04 -2.62
C ARG A 144 -10.31 6.82 -1.33
N ALA A 145 -10.55 7.64 -0.31
CA ALA A 145 -9.93 7.46 1.00
C ALA A 145 -10.31 6.11 1.63
N GLN A 146 -11.60 5.74 1.57
CA GLN A 146 -12.09 4.43 2.02
C GLN A 146 -11.41 3.29 1.25
N PHE A 147 -11.36 3.37 -0.08
CA PHE A 147 -10.70 2.37 -0.91
C PHE A 147 -9.22 2.19 -0.54
N VAL A 148 -8.49 3.29 -0.30
CA VAL A 148 -7.09 3.21 0.14
C VAL A 148 -6.96 2.51 1.50
N LEU A 149 -7.86 2.78 2.46
CA LEU A 149 -7.85 2.09 3.75
C LEU A 149 -8.09 0.58 3.59
N GLU A 150 -9.02 0.19 2.71
CA GLU A 150 -9.28 -1.22 2.37
C GLU A 150 -8.05 -1.87 1.72
N CYS A 151 -7.39 -1.20 0.76
CA CYS A 151 -6.14 -1.68 0.16
C CYS A 151 -5.01 -1.84 1.19
N LEU A 152 -4.86 -0.92 2.14
CA LEU A 152 -3.85 -1.02 3.19
C LEU A 152 -4.11 -2.17 4.15
N ALA A 153 -5.38 -2.41 4.50
CA ALA A 153 -5.78 -3.54 5.31
C ALA A 153 -5.47 -4.87 4.61
N ASP A 154 -5.81 -4.99 3.33
CA ASP A 154 -5.52 -6.18 2.52
C ASP A 154 -4.02 -6.41 2.32
N LEU A 155 -3.26 -5.35 1.98
CA LEU A 155 -1.80 -5.44 1.86
C LEU A 155 -1.15 -5.91 3.17
N ARG A 156 -1.60 -5.37 4.31
CA ARG A 156 -1.12 -5.80 5.63
C ARG A 156 -1.43 -7.27 5.88
N LYS A 157 -2.65 -7.74 5.60
CA LYS A 157 -3.03 -9.16 5.71
C LYS A 157 -2.12 -10.04 4.85
N ASN A 158 -1.92 -9.67 3.59
CA ASN A 158 -1.10 -10.42 2.64
C ASN A 158 0.39 -10.44 3.02
N LEU A 159 0.92 -9.36 3.60
CA LEU A 159 2.28 -9.33 4.14
C LEU A 159 2.42 -10.19 5.40
N MET A 160 1.44 -10.16 6.30
CA MET A 160 1.41 -10.99 7.51
C MET A 160 1.38 -12.49 7.20
N ASN A 161 0.62 -12.90 6.19
CA ASN A 161 0.61 -14.29 5.70
C ASN A 161 1.98 -14.77 5.19
N ARG A 162 2.92 -13.85 4.94
CA ARG A 162 4.30 -14.12 4.49
C ARG A 162 5.35 -13.86 5.56
N GLY A 163 4.94 -13.66 6.81
CA GLY A 163 5.83 -13.40 7.95
C GLY A 163 6.38 -11.97 8.01
N LEU A 164 5.82 -11.04 7.24
CA LEU A 164 6.12 -9.61 7.30
C LEU A 164 4.98 -8.85 7.99
N ASN A 165 5.10 -7.52 8.10
CA ASN A 165 4.01 -6.68 8.55
C ASN A 165 4.14 -5.29 7.89
N LEU A 166 3.05 -4.53 7.82
CA LEU A 166 3.04 -3.19 7.25
C LEU A 166 3.05 -2.14 8.37
N LEU A 167 4.11 -1.34 8.44
CA LEU A 167 4.17 -0.18 9.31
C LEU A 167 3.45 0.99 8.64
N ILE A 168 2.36 1.46 9.23
CA ILE A 168 1.60 2.62 8.75
C ILE A 168 1.90 3.80 9.66
N GLN A 169 2.37 4.91 9.09
CA GLN A 169 2.67 6.14 9.82
C GLN A 169 1.96 7.33 9.19
N LEU A 170 1.46 8.24 10.02
CA LEU A 170 0.86 9.50 9.58
C LEU A 170 1.93 10.59 9.55
N GLY A 171 2.13 11.21 8.38
CA GLY A 171 3.10 12.29 8.22
C GLY A 171 3.79 12.27 6.87
N LYS A 172 4.73 13.20 6.69
CA LYS A 172 5.45 13.34 5.43
C LYS A 172 6.52 12.25 5.28
N PRO A 173 6.63 11.60 4.10
CA PRO A 173 7.66 10.60 3.85
C PRO A 173 9.08 11.12 4.08
N GLU A 174 9.34 12.39 3.73
CA GLU A 174 10.65 13.03 3.91
C GLU A 174 11.09 13.21 5.36
N ASP A 175 10.18 13.08 6.33
CA ASP A 175 10.49 13.12 7.76
C ASP A 175 10.54 11.69 8.33
N ILE A 176 9.56 10.86 7.98
CA ILE A 176 9.39 9.51 8.53
C ILE A 176 10.45 8.55 8.02
N ILE A 177 10.69 8.51 6.70
CA ILE A 177 11.57 7.51 6.08
C ILE A 177 13.03 7.65 6.55
N PRO A 178 13.64 8.86 6.60
CA PRO A 178 14.98 9.01 7.16
C PRO A 178 15.04 8.67 8.65
N SER A 179 14.01 9.02 9.43
CA SER A 179 13.94 8.68 10.86
C SER A 179 13.92 7.16 11.07
N LEU A 180 13.14 6.44 10.27
CA LEU A 180 13.10 4.97 10.32
C LEU A 180 14.41 4.34 9.83
N ALA A 181 15.00 4.89 8.77
CA ALA A 181 16.29 4.41 8.27
C ALA A 181 17.38 4.51 9.35
N LYS A 182 17.42 5.63 10.10
CA LYS A 182 18.32 5.80 11.25
C LYS A 182 18.00 4.83 12.39
N ALA A 183 16.73 4.72 12.78
CA ALA A 183 16.32 3.92 13.93
C ALA A 183 16.58 2.41 13.74
N TYR A 184 16.41 1.90 12.53
CA TYR A 184 16.54 0.48 12.22
C TYR A 184 17.87 0.12 11.52
N GLY A 185 18.79 1.08 11.35
CA GLY A 185 20.05 0.89 10.64
C GLY A 185 19.84 0.37 9.22
N ALA A 186 18.87 0.94 8.50
CA ALA A 186 18.52 0.47 7.17
C ALA A 186 19.57 0.91 6.14
N HIS A 187 20.15 -0.04 5.40
CA HIS A 187 21.18 0.25 4.40
C HIS A 187 20.58 0.74 3.08
N THR A 188 19.38 0.28 2.72
CA THR A 188 18.69 0.70 1.49
C THR A 188 17.20 0.92 1.75
N VAL A 189 16.66 1.98 1.16
CA VAL A 189 15.22 2.24 1.02
C VAL A 189 14.84 1.98 -0.44
N TYR A 190 13.94 1.02 -0.67
CA TYR A 190 13.38 0.72 -1.98
C TYR A 190 11.99 1.33 -2.12
N ALA A 191 11.70 1.95 -3.27
CA ALA A 191 10.38 2.46 -3.59
C ALA A 191 10.13 2.37 -5.11
N GLN A 192 8.87 2.30 -5.52
CA GLN A 192 8.53 2.41 -6.93
C GLN A 192 8.73 3.87 -7.41
N LYS A 193 9.26 4.03 -8.63
CA LYS A 193 9.50 5.32 -9.28
C LYS A 193 8.18 5.92 -9.76
N GLU A 194 7.95 7.20 -9.46
CA GLU A 194 6.84 7.97 -10.01
C GLU A 194 7.32 9.00 -11.05
N THR A 195 6.36 9.56 -11.79
CA THR A 195 6.62 10.47 -12.93
C THR A 195 6.08 11.88 -12.74
N CYS A 196 5.03 12.07 -11.93
CA CYS A 196 4.35 13.34 -11.75
C CYS A 196 5.10 14.30 -10.81
N SER A 197 4.83 15.61 -10.95
CA SER A 197 5.62 16.67 -10.31
C SER A 197 5.60 16.65 -8.78
N GLU A 198 4.43 16.41 -8.18
CA GLU A 198 4.27 16.34 -6.73
C GLU A 198 5.06 15.16 -6.16
N GLU A 199 4.90 14.00 -6.78
CA GLU A 199 5.59 12.77 -6.43
C GLU A 199 7.12 12.92 -6.53
N LEU A 200 7.61 13.50 -7.63
CA LEU A 200 9.04 13.77 -7.83
C LEU A 200 9.59 14.78 -6.80
N ASN A 201 8.78 15.74 -6.35
CA ASN A 201 9.18 16.66 -5.28
C ASN A 201 9.36 15.92 -3.94
N VAL A 202 8.47 14.96 -3.63
CA VAL A 202 8.60 14.11 -2.44
C VAL A 202 9.85 13.24 -2.54
N GLU A 203 10.06 12.57 -3.67
CA GLU A 203 11.26 11.74 -3.90
C GLU A 203 12.56 12.53 -3.71
N ARG A 204 12.64 13.74 -4.27
CA ARG A 204 13.78 14.64 -4.08
C ARG A 204 13.98 15.04 -2.61
N SER A 205 12.89 15.28 -1.89
CA SER A 205 12.94 15.66 -0.48
C SER A 205 13.40 14.51 0.40
N VAL A 206 12.85 13.31 0.20
CA VAL A 206 13.28 12.07 0.90
C VAL A 206 14.74 11.79 0.63
N SER A 207 15.18 11.88 -0.64
CA SER A 207 16.59 11.66 -1.00
C SER A 207 17.53 12.63 -0.29
N ARG A 208 17.16 13.92 -0.19
CA ARG A 208 17.95 14.93 0.51
C ARG A 208 18.02 14.65 2.01
N CYS A 209 16.88 14.36 2.64
CA CYS A 209 16.83 14.09 4.08
C CYS A 209 17.58 12.79 4.44
N LEU A 210 17.55 11.77 3.59
CA LEU A 210 18.34 10.53 3.78
C LEU A 210 19.85 10.80 3.79
N GLN A 211 20.33 11.64 2.87
CA GLN A 211 21.75 12.00 2.78
C GLN A 211 22.23 12.76 4.03
N GLN A 212 21.39 13.64 4.58
CA GLN A 212 21.71 14.40 5.80
C GLN A 212 21.86 13.49 7.03
N VAL A 213 21.10 12.40 7.10
CA VAL A 213 21.21 11.41 8.19
C VAL A 213 22.57 10.72 8.18
N GLY A 214 23.07 10.34 6.99
CA GLY A 214 24.38 9.69 6.84
C GLY A 214 25.54 10.54 7.34
N VAL A 215 25.57 11.81 6.91
CA VAL A 215 26.65 12.77 7.24
C VAL A 215 26.73 13.12 8.74
N SER A 216 25.60 13.08 9.45
CA SER A 216 25.56 13.47 10.88
C SER A 216 26.23 12.47 11.84
N SER A 217 26.66 11.30 11.36
CA SER A 217 27.20 10.20 12.18
C SER A 217 28.70 10.32 12.47
N ASP A 218 29.45 11.10 11.68
CA ASP A 218 30.92 10.98 11.57
C ASP A 218 31.74 12.05 12.32
N GLU A 219 31.13 12.97 13.07
CA GLU A 219 31.87 14.04 13.78
C GLU A 219 32.21 13.78 15.25
N SER A 220 32.01 12.56 15.79
CA SER A 220 32.50 12.22 17.13
C SER A 220 32.81 10.75 17.35
N ALA A 221 34.04 10.53 17.81
CA ALA A 221 34.64 9.29 18.32
C ALA A 221 35.31 8.37 17.29
N GLY A 222 36.64 8.47 17.24
CA GLY A 222 37.49 7.41 16.71
C GLY A 222 37.35 6.16 17.54
N ASP A 223 36.76 5.12 16.94
CA ASP A 223 37.11 3.73 17.21
C ASP A 223 36.50 2.84 16.11
N ALA A 224 37.35 2.00 15.53
CA ALA A 224 37.04 1.13 14.41
C ALA A 224 35.96 0.09 14.76
N ARG A 225 34.68 0.36 14.48
CA ARG A 225 33.60 -0.65 14.51
C ARG A 225 32.54 -0.40 13.44
N THR A 226 32.57 -1.26 12.43
CA THR A 226 31.50 -1.59 11.46
C THR A 226 31.09 -0.45 10.52
N SER A 227 31.42 -0.63 9.23
CA SER A 227 30.95 0.14 8.08
C SER A 227 29.44 0.39 8.12
N ASN A 228 28.99 1.46 8.76
CA ASN A 228 27.59 1.86 8.78
C ASN A 228 27.35 2.59 7.47
N SER A 229 27.04 1.83 6.42
CA SER A 229 26.80 2.37 5.08
C SER A 229 25.63 3.33 5.12
N ASP A 230 25.84 4.55 4.64
CA ASP A 230 24.78 5.54 4.49
C ASP A 230 23.54 4.94 3.81
N PRO A 231 22.33 5.23 4.31
CA PRO A 231 21.11 4.71 3.73
C PRO A 231 20.97 5.18 2.28
N LYS A 232 20.98 4.24 1.33
CA LYS A 232 20.79 4.54 -0.09
C LYS A 232 19.30 4.50 -0.46
N LEU A 233 18.83 5.48 -1.21
CA LEU A 233 17.50 5.44 -1.83
C LEU A 233 17.57 4.82 -3.23
N GLN A 234 16.79 3.76 -3.49
CA GLN A 234 16.71 3.10 -4.78
C GLN A 234 15.27 3.10 -5.30
N PHE A 235 15.09 3.70 -6.48
CA PHE A 235 13.81 3.69 -7.18
C PHE A 235 13.78 2.59 -8.23
N VAL A 236 12.65 1.89 -8.32
CA VAL A 236 12.42 0.80 -9.27
C VAL A 236 11.24 1.17 -10.17
N TRP A 237 11.40 1.02 -11.48
CA TRP A 237 10.31 1.24 -12.42
C TRP A 237 9.36 0.05 -12.42
N GLY A 238 8.03 0.26 -12.42
CA GLY A 238 7.10 -0.87 -12.29
C GLY A 238 5.61 -0.56 -12.46
N THR A 239 5.25 0.59 -13.02
CA THR A 239 3.84 0.96 -13.30
C THR A 239 3.35 0.47 -14.66
N THR A 240 4.24 0.34 -15.64
CA THR A 240 3.88 0.15 -17.04
C THR A 240 4.06 -1.29 -17.50
N MET A 241 3.19 -1.73 -18.42
CA MET A 241 3.26 -3.07 -19.03
C MET A 241 4.54 -3.26 -19.85
N TYR A 242 4.91 -2.28 -20.67
CA TYR A 242 6.24 -2.21 -21.29
C TYR A 242 7.19 -1.55 -20.31
N HIS A 243 8.29 -2.21 -19.98
CA HIS A 243 9.31 -1.60 -19.15
C HIS A 243 9.95 -0.43 -19.89
N ARG A 244 10.30 0.64 -19.16
CA ARG A 244 10.85 1.86 -19.77
C ARG A 244 12.12 1.58 -20.58
N ASP A 245 12.99 0.73 -20.05
CA ASP A 245 14.29 0.42 -20.66
C ASP A 245 14.18 -0.51 -21.88
N ASP A 246 13.01 -1.11 -22.10
CA ASP A 246 12.76 -2.02 -23.24
C ASP A 246 12.13 -1.30 -24.43
N LEU A 247 11.75 -0.03 -24.27
CA LEU A 247 11.15 0.75 -25.35
C LEU A 247 12.18 0.99 -26.48
N PRO A 248 11.75 0.98 -27.76
CA PRO A 248 12.66 1.15 -28.89
C PRO A 248 13.03 2.63 -29.14
N PHE A 249 12.71 3.50 -28.19
CA PHE A 249 12.97 4.94 -28.19
C PHE A 249 13.08 5.43 -26.74
N ASP A 250 13.80 6.53 -26.54
CA ASP A 250 13.76 7.24 -25.26
C ASP A 250 12.41 7.95 -25.09
N VAL A 251 12.03 8.19 -23.84
CA VAL A 251 10.79 8.88 -23.43
C VAL A 251 10.74 10.31 -23.98
N THR A 252 11.89 10.93 -24.23
CA THR A 252 11.98 12.25 -24.88
C THR A 252 11.54 12.23 -26.34
N CYS A 253 11.57 11.06 -26.98
CA CYS A 253 11.19 10.82 -28.37
C CYS A 253 9.90 9.99 -28.47
N LEU A 254 9.05 10.03 -27.45
CA LEU A 254 7.77 9.33 -27.44
C LEU A 254 6.88 9.86 -28.58
N PRO A 255 6.31 9.00 -29.44
CA PRO A 255 5.44 9.46 -30.52
C PRO A 255 4.19 10.19 -29.99
N ASP A 256 3.89 11.36 -30.55
CA ASP A 256 2.69 12.14 -30.20
C ASP A 256 1.38 11.41 -30.55
N VAL A 257 1.44 10.46 -31.49
CA VAL A 257 0.30 9.64 -31.91
C VAL A 257 0.39 8.25 -31.26
N TYR A 258 -0.60 7.91 -30.43
CA TYR A 258 -0.68 6.62 -29.72
C TYR A 258 -0.49 5.41 -30.64
N THR A 259 -1.09 5.41 -31.83
CA THR A 259 -0.98 4.28 -32.77
C THR A 259 0.46 4.02 -33.20
N GLN A 260 1.27 5.08 -33.36
CA GLN A 260 2.70 4.94 -33.69
C GLN A 260 3.48 4.36 -32.52
N PHE A 261 3.18 4.79 -31.29
CA PHE A 261 3.72 4.19 -30.07
C PHE A 261 3.38 2.70 -30.02
N HIS A 262 2.10 2.35 -30.17
CA HIS A 262 1.61 0.98 -30.05
C HIS A 262 2.26 0.04 -31.07
N CYS A 263 2.25 0.39 -32.36
CA CYS A 263 2.84 -0.43 -33.40
C CYS A 263 4.35 -0.65 -33.16
N ARG A 264 5.08 0.40 -32.78
CA ARG A 264 6.52 0.29 -32.51
C ARG A 264 6.82 -0.58 -31.30
N SER A 265 6.09 -0.39 -30.19
CA SER A 265 6.28 -1.19 -28.98
C SER A 265 5.91 -2.66 -29.19
N GLN A 266 4.83 -2.96 -29.92
CA GLN A 266 4.42 -4.34 -30.20
C GLN A 266 5.44 -5.09 -31.07
N MET A 267 6.05 -4.40 -32.04
CA MET A 267 7.02 -5.02 -32.94
C MET A 267 8.41 -5.20 -32.32
N CYS A 268 8.80 -4.33 -31.38
CA CYS A 268 10.19 -4.26 -30.90
C CYS A 268 10.39 -4.62 -29.43
N CYS A 269 9.35 -4.64 -28.59
CA CYS A 269 9.49 -4.92 -27.16
C CYS A 269 9.00 -6.33 -26.81
N ALA A 270 9.80 -7.04 -26.01
CA ALA A 270 9.31 -8.19 -25.26
C ALA A 270 8.65 -7.71 -23.95
N LEU A 271 7.63 -8.42 -23.49
CA LEU A 271 7.03 -8.16 -22.18
C LEU A 271 7.80 -8.96 -21.12
N ILE A 272 8.45 -8.26 -20.18
CA ILE A 272 9.40 -8.84 -19.20
C ILE A 272 8.79 -9.94 -18.32
N HIS A 273 7.46 -9.97 -18.16
CA HIS A 273 6.77 -11.00 -17.37
C HIS A 273 5.54 -11.59 -18.07
N GLN A 274 5.75 -12.22 -19.22
CA GLN A 274 4.83 -13.25 -19.71
C GLN A 274 5.35 -14.65 -19.43
N THR A 275 5.20 -15.13 -18.19
CA THR A 275 4.87 -16.54 -18.06
C THR A 275 3.45 -16.73 -18.58
N ALA A 276 3.36 -17.20 -19.83
CA ALA A 276 2.17 -17.69 -20.51
C ALA A 276 1.02 -16.67 -20.68
N ILE A 277 1.16 -15.74 -21.64
CA ILE A 277 -0.01 -15.44 -22.47
C ILE A 277 -0.24 -16.68 -23.31
N ILE A 278 -1.37 -17.35 -23.03
CA ILE A 278 -1.98 -18.34 -23.91
C ILE A 278 -2.08 -17.68 -25.29
N THR A 279 -1.18 -18.04 -26.19
CA THR A 279 -1.37 -17.80 -27.61
C THR A 279 -2.61 -18.59 -28.01
N TRP A 280 -3.75 -17.91 -28.07
CA TRP A 280 -4.86 -18.38 -28.91
C TRP A 280 -4.37 -18.28 -30.35
N THR A 281 -3.68 -19.31 -30.82
CA THR A 281 -3.52 -19.54 -32.25
C THR A 281 -4.90 -19.83 -32.79
N PHE A 282 -5.54 -18.81 -33.36
CA PHE A 282 -6.71 -18.99 -34.20
C PHE A 282 -6.24 -19.75 -35.44
N SER A 283 -6.46 -21.07 -35.45
CA SER A 283 -6.25 -21.91 -36.63
C SER A 283 -7.40 -21.63 -37.59
N PRO A 284 -7.15 -21.09 -38.80
CA PRO A 284 -8.20 -20.95 -39.80
C PRO A 284 -8.53 -22.34 -40.37
N TYR A 285 -9.74 -22.80 -40.12
CA TYR A 285 -10.44 -23.75 -40.98
C TYR A 285 -11.55 -22.98 -41.70
#